data_AF-A0A942Q959-F1
#
_entry.id   AF-A0A942Q959-F1
#
_cell.length_a   1.000
_cell.length_b   1.000
_cell.length_c   1.000
_cell.angle_alpha   90.00
_cell.angle_beta   90.00
_cell.angle_gamma   90.00
#
_symmetry.space_group_name_H-M   'P 1'
#
loop_
_entity.id
_entity.type
_entity.pdbx_description
1 polymer ?
#
loop_
_entity_poly.entity_id
_entity_poly.type
_entity_poly.pdbx_seq_one_letter_code
_entity_poly.pdbx_strand_id
1 'polypeptide(L)' 'RITKAGDAYLRTMLILGARAVLVAAKNKTDAVSRWAMALEQRRGYCKAVVAIAAKNARMCWPMLARGEQFKLPA' A
#
# COMPACT_ATOMS: atom_id res chain seq x y z
N ARG A 1 0.22 9.32 5.43
CA ARG A 1 -0.91 9.06 6.36
C ARG A 1 -2.15 9.20 5.50
N ILE A 2 -2.95 8.16 5.29
CA ILE A 2 -4.21 8.30 4.53
C ILE A 2 -5.19 9.02 5.45
N THR A 3 -5.49 10.28 5.16
CA THR A 3 -6.46 11.12 5.86
C THR A 3 -7.85 10.92 5.26
N LYS A 4 -8.91 11.27 6.01
CA LYS A 4 -10.26 11.46 5.43
C LYS A 4 -10.31 12.68 4.50
N ALA A 5 -9.47 13.67 4.74
CA ALA A 5 -9.20 14.76 3.80
C ALA A 5 -8.48 14.20 2.56
N GLY A 6 -9.05 14.42 1.38
CA GLY A 6 -8.56 13.90 0.09
C GLY A 6 -9.62 13.11 -0.67
N ASP A 7 -9.35 12.85 -1.96
CA ASP A 7 -10.28 12.23 -2.89
C ASP A 7 -10.76 10.83 -2.43
N ALA A 8 -12.08 10.62 -2.42
CA ALA A 8 -12.71 9.38 -1.98
C ALA A 8 -12.57 8.23 -2.98
N TYR A 9 -12.59 8.54 -4.27
CA TYR A 9 -12.43 7.57 -5.34
C TYR A 9 -11.00 7.02 -5.38
N LEU A 10 -10.01 7.91 -5.29
CA LEU A 10 -8.60 7.52 -5.24
C LEU A 10 -8.30 6.65 -4.02
N ARG A 11 -8.85 7.00 -2.85
CA ARG A 11 -8.74 6.15 -1.64
C ARG A 11 -9.33 4.76 -1.88
N THR A 12 -10.47 4.68 -2.55
CA THR A 12 -11.14 3.42 -2.86
C THR A 12 -10.28 2.55 -3.79
N MET A 13 -9.76 3.12 -4.87
CA MET A 13 -8.86 2.42 -5.79
C MET A 13 -7.60 1.90 -5.09
N LEU A 14 -6.99 2.71 -4.23
CA LEU A 14 -5.80 2.30 -3.46
C LEU A 14 -6.09 1.14 -2.51
N ILE A 15 -7.26 1.13 -1.87
CA ILE A 15 -7.67 0.05 -0.97
C ILE A 15 -7.97 -1.24 -1.73
N LEU A 16 -8.64 -1.15 -2.89
CA LEU A 16 -8.88 -2.31 -3.75
C LEU A 16 -7.56 -2.92 -4.24
N GLY A 17 -6.63 -2.09 -4.72
CA GLY A 17 -5.30 -2.53 -5.12
C GLY A 17 -4.52 -3.16 -3.95
N ALA A 18 -4.60 -2.57 -2.76
CA ALA A 18 -3.96 -3.10 -1.57
C ALA A 18 -4.49 -4.49 -1.16
N ARG A 19 -5.79 -4.75 -1.33
CA ARG A 19 -6.36 -6.09 -1.11
C ARG A 19 -5.76 -7.12 -2.06
N ALA A 20 -5.71 -6.79 -3.36
CA ALA A 20 -5.12 -7.68 -4.36
C ALA A 20 -3.64 -7.96 -4.07
N VAL A 21 -2.88 -6.94 -3.65
CA VAL A 21 -1.48 -7.08 -3.24
C VAL A 21 -1.35 -8.00 -2.03
N LEU A 22 -2.18 -7.86 -1.00
CA LEU A 22 -2.09 -8.69 0.21
C LEU A 22 -2.43 -10.17 -0.09
N VAL A 23 -3.41 -10.42 -0.96
CA VAL A 23 -3.73 -11.79 -1.41
C VAL A 23 -2.56 -12.39 -2.19
N ALA A 24 -1.97 -11.63 -3.12
CA ALA A 24 -0.83 -12.08 -3.90
C ALA A 24 0.45 -12.23 -3.06
N ALA A 25 0.59 -11.47 -1.97
CA ALA A 25 1.77 -11.49 -1.09
C ALA A 25 2.00 -12.87 -0.43
N LYS A 26 0.95 -13.68 -0.27
CA LYS A 26 1.06 -15.05 0.27
C LYS A 26 1.97 -15.95 -0.56
N ASN A 27 2.05 -15.69 -1.86
CA ASN A 27 2.83 -16.49 -2.82
C ASN A 27 4.13 -15.80 -3.24
N LYS A 28 4.49 -14.67 -2.62
CA LYS A 28 5.66 -13.86 -3.00
C LYS A 28 6.64 -13.75 -1.84
N THR A 29 7.93 -13.83 -2.17
CA THR A 29 9.03 -13.71 -1.19
C THR A 29 9.60 -12.30 -1.10
N ASP A 30 9.07 -11.31 -1.81
CA ASP A 30 9.57 -9.93 -1.81
C ASP A 30 9.54 -9.28 -0.41
N ALA A 31 10.46 -8.35 -0.15
CA ALA A 31 10.53 -7.64 1.14
C ALA A 31 9.22 -6.94 1.51
N VAL A 32 8.53 -6.36 0.52
CA VAL A 32 7.21 -5.71 0.71
C VAL A 32 6.13 -6.73 1.06
N SER A 33 6.14 -7.89 0.41
CA SER A 33 5.19 -8.99 0.65
C SER A 33 5.38 -9.57 2.05
N ARG A 34 6.64 -9.80 2.47
CA ARG A 34 6.95 -10.26 3.84
C ARG A 34 6.51 -9.24 4.89
N TRP A 35 6.77 -7.95 4.66
CA TRP A 35 6.30 -6.89 5.56
C TRP A 35 4.78 -6.84 5.66
N ALA A 36 4.07 -6.98 4.54
CA ALA A 36 2.61 -6.97 4.48
C ALA A 36 2.01 -8.16 5.26
N MET A 37 2.54 -9.37 5.05
CA MET A 37 2.13 -10.57 5.79
C MET A 37 2.41 -10.45 7.30
N ALA A 38 3.60 -9.98 7.68
CA ALA A 38 3.93 -9.75 9.09
C ALA A 38 3.04 -8.66 9.72
N LEU A 39 2.57 -7.69 8.94
CA LEU A 39 1.64 -6.68 9.42
C LEU A 39 0.22 -7.24 9.60
N GLU A 40 -0.25 -8.05 8.65
CA GLU A 40 -1.52 -8.78 8.76
C GLU A 40 -1.53 -9.65 10.03
N GLN A 41 -0.45 -10.39 10.27
CA GLN A 41 -0.35 -11.29 11.41
C GLN A 41 -0.35 -10.54 12.76
N ARG A 42 0.20 -9.32 12.81
CA ARG A 42 0.27 -8.51 14.04
C ARG A 42 -0.96 -7.64 14.29
N ARG A 43 -1.63 -7.16 13.24
CA ARG A 43 -2.67 -6.11 13.35
C ARG A 43 -4.00 -6.49 12.72
N GLY A 44 -4.06 -7.59 11.98
CA GLY A 44 -5.23 -8.07 11.27
C GLY A 44 -5.35 -7.53 9.84
N TYR A 45 -6.16 -8.24 9.05
CA TYR A 45 -6.33 -8.02 7.60
C TYR A 45 -6.68 -6.58 7.22
N CYS A 46 -7.74 -6.00 7.79
CA CYS A 46 -8.19 -4.66 7.42
C CYS A 46 -7.14 -3.58 7.69
N LYS A 47 -6.39 -3.68 8.80
CA LYS A 47 -5.33 -2.72 9.13
C LYS A 47 -4.13 -2.88 8.19
N ALA A 48 -3.80 -4.11 7.80
CA ALA A 48 -2.74 -4.38 6.82
C ALA A 48 -3.08 -3.78 5.45
N VAL A 49 -4.32 -3.98 4.96
CA VAL A 49 -4.78 -3.40 3.69
C VAL A 49 -4.64 -1.88 3.68
N VAL A 50 -5.12 -1.20 4.72
CA VAL A 50 -5.03 0.28 4.82
C VAL A 50 -3.57 0.74 4.87
N ALA A 51 -2.70 -0.01 5.56
CA ALA A 51 -1.29 0.33 5.63
C ALA A 51 -0.57 0.14 4.29
N ILE A 52 -0.88 -0.91 3.53
CA ILE A 52 -0.36 -1.13 2.17
C ILE A 52 -0.80 0.02 1.25
N ALA A 53 -2.09 0.38 1.28
CA ALA A 53 -2.60 1.52 0.52
C ALA A 53 -1.86 2.82 0.89
N ALA A 54 -1.60 3.05 2.18
CA ALA A 54 -0.86 4.22 2.65
C ALA A 54 0.62 4.21 2.24
N LYS A 55 1.24 3.02 2.11
CA LYS A 55 2.59 2.88 1.57
C LYS A 55 2.62 3.21 0.08
N ASN A 56 1.68 2.66 -0.69
CA ASN A 56 1.53 2.92 -2.12
C ASN A 56 1.32 4.41 -2.41
N ALA A 57 0.41 5.07 -1.70
CA ALA A 57 0.18 6.50 -1.83
C ALA A 57 1.46 7.34 -1.60
N ARG A 58 2.30 6.95 -0.63
CA ARG A 58 3.58 7.63 -0.37
C ARG A 58 4.61 7.41 -1.46
N MET A 59 4.60 6.24 -2.12
CA MET A 59 5.49 5.96 -3.26
C MET A 59 5.07 6.75 -4.50
N CYS A 60 3.77 6.87 -4.75
CA CYS A 60 3.24 7.64 -5.88
C CYS A 60 3.41 9.16 -5.69
N TRP A 61 3.37 9.66 -4.45
CA TRP A 61 3.47 11.09 -4.16
C TRP A 61 4.65 11.81 -4.83
N PRO A 62 5.92 11.38 -4.70
CA PRO A 62 7.04 12.06 -5.36
C PRO A 62 6.93 12.01 -6.89
N MET A 63 6.37 10.95 -7.45
CA MET A 63 6.15 10.87 -8.90
C MET A 63 5.13 11.91 -9.36
N LEU A 64 4.02 12.05 -8.64
CA LEU A 64 2.94 12.97 -9.00
C LEU A 64 3.29 14.43 -8.70
N ALA A 65 3.94 14.68 -7.56
CA ALA A 65 4.21 16.03 -7.09
C ALA A 65 5.51 16.62 -7.67
N ARG A 66 6.47 15.78 -8.06
CA ARG A 66 7.81 16.21 -8.48
C ARG A 66 8.24 15.65 -9.84
N GLY A 67 7.43 14.80 -10.47
CA GLY A 67 7.80 14.15 -11.74
C GLY A 67 8.96 13.15 -11.60
N GLU A 68 9.26 12.69 -10.38
CA GLU A 68 10.34 11.72 -10.16
C GLU A 68 9.98 10.33 -10.72
N GLN A 69 10.98 9.57 -11.14
CA GLN A 69 10.79 8.18 -11.57
C GLN A 69 10.39 7.27 -10.41
N PHE A 70 9.60 6.22 -10.70
CA PHE A 70 9.22 5.23 -9.70
C PHE A 70 10.45 4.51 -9.14
N LYS A 71 10.53 4.44 -7.81
CA LYS A 71 11.57 3.72 -7.09
C LYS A 71 10.91 2.69 -6.18
N LEU A 72 11.40 1.45 -6.24
CA LEU A 72 10.99 0.42 -5.30
C LEU A 72 11.46 0.80 -3.90
N PRO A 73 10.61 0.61 -2.87
CA PRO A 73 11.02 0.84 -1.50
C PRO A 73 12.06 -0.22 -1.12
N ALA A 74 13.20 0.23 -0.58
CA ALA A 74 14.24 -0.62 -0.03
C ALA A 74 13.69 -1.54 1.08
#